data_AF-A0A840XVH3-F1
#
_entry.id   AF-A0A840XVH3-F1
#
_cell.length_a   1.000
_cell.length_b   1.000
_cell.length_c   1.000
_cell.angle_alpha   90.00
_cell.angle_beta   90.00
_cell.angle_gamma   90.00
#
_symmetry.space_group_name_H-M   'P 1'
#
loop_
_entity.id
_entity.type
_entity.pdbx_description
1 polymer ?
#
loop_
_entity_poly.entity_id
_entity_poly.type
_entity_poly.pdbx_seq_one_letter_code
_entity_poly.pdbx_strand_id
1 'polypeptide(L)'
;MRTLLLPFLLLLPGCEAAVGPALAVNGVSLMLTGRAVPDIVYSGVTGRDCSIAYLDGGERYCRVEPVAVEQPHCTRSLGSVDCWTGPVPGNPPPQGVGQARPGAPVQPWPERLL
;
A
#
# COMPACT_ATOMS: atom_id res chain seq x y z
N MET A 1 -14.79 -39.05 -31.42
CA MET A 1 -14.48 -38.36 -30.14
C MET A 1 -13.00 -38.37 -29.76
N ARG A 2 -12.11 -39.11 -30.45
CA ARG A 2 -10.67 -39.21 -30.11
C ARG A 2 -9.76 -38.19 -30.81
N THR A 3 -10.31 -37.34 -31.68
CA THR A 3 -9.57 -36.41 -32.55
C THR A 3 -9.54 -34.96 -32.05
N LEU A 4 -10.31 -34.61 -31.02
CA LEU A 4 -10.29 -33.27 -30.40
C LEU A 4 -9.27 -33.12 -29.26
N LEU A 5 -8.60 -34.20 -28.84
CA LEU A 5 -7.56 -34.18 -27.81
C LEU A 5 -6.17 -33.77 -28.36
N LEU A 6 -5.93 -33.93 -29.66
CA LEU A 6 -4.63 -33.66 -30.29
C LEU A 6 -4.24 -32.17 -30.37
N PRO A 7 -5.14 -31.21 -30.71
CA PRO A 7 -4.75 -29.79 -30.76
C PRO A 7 -4.56 -29.19 -29.37
N PHE A 8 -5.19 -29.77 -28.33
CA PHE A 8 -5.03 -29.34 -26.95
C PHE A 8 -3.66 -29.74 -26.37
N LEU A 9 -3.11 -30.88 -26.82
CA LEU A 9 -1.78 -31.36 -26.43
C LEU A 9 -0.62 -30.55 -27.05
N LEU A 10 -0.83 -29.87 -28.18
CA LEU A 10 0.16 -28.99 -28.82
C LEU A 10 0.26 -27.61 -28.17
N LEU A 11 -0.65 -27.27 -27.25
CA LEU A 11 -0.68 -26.02 -26.48
C LEU A 11 -0.06 -26.17 -25.08
N LEU A 12 0.46 -27.34 -24.72
CA LEU A 12 1.33 -27.46 -23.53
C LEU A 12 2.74 -27.03 -23.96
N PRO A 13 3.19 -25.78 -23.71
CA PRO A 13 4.61 -25.50 -23.79
C PRO A 13 5.28 -26.50 -22.85
N GLY A 14 6.22 -27.29 -23.38
CA GLY A 14 7.04 -28.14 -22.53
C GLY A 14 7.61 -27.26 -21.42
N CYS A 15 7.39 -27.66 -20.17
CA CYS A 15 7.84 -26.91 -18.98
C CYS A 15 9.29 -26.44 -19.15
N GLU A 16 10.14 -27.27 -19.76
CA GLU A 16 11.55 -26.99 -20.04
C GLU A 16 11.82 -25.72 -20.86
N ALA A 17 11.02 -25.41 -21.89
CA ALA A 17 11.29 -24.26 -22.76
C ALA A 17 10.90 -22.91 -22.12
N ALA A 18 9.96 -22.93 -21.17
CA ALA A 18 9.44 -21.74 -20.52
C ALA A 18 10.10 -21.46 -19.15
N VAL A 19 10.65 -22.48 -18.50
CA VAL A 19 11.29 -22.35 -17.17
C VAL A 19 12.46 -21.38 -17.21
N GLY A 20 13.36 -21.47 -18.19
CA GLY A 20 14.51 -20.56 -18.29
C GLY A 20 14.13 -19.07 -18.37
N PRO A 21 13.32 -18.67 -19.37
CA PRO A 21 12.85 -17.28 -19.49
C PRO A 21 12.02 -16.82 -18.28
N ALA A 22 11.16 -17.68 -17.73
CA ALA A 22 10.36 -17.34 -16.55
C ALA A 22 11.25 -17.07 -15.33
N LEU A 23 12.29 -17.88 -15.09
CA LEU A 23 13.25 -17.65 -14.02
C LEU A 23 14.03 -16.35 -14.22
N ALA A 24 14.49 -16.07 -15.45
CA ALA A 24 15.20 -14.84 -15.77
C ALA A 24 14.34 -13.59 -15.52
N VAL A 25 13.09 -13.59 -15.99
CA VAL A 25 12.15 -12.48 -15.81
C VAL A 25 11.83 -12.26 -14.33
N ASN A 26 11.56 -13.34 -13.59
CA ASN A 26 11.30 -13.23 -12.16
C ASN A 26 12.53 -12.75 -11.39
N GLY A 27 13.73 -13.24 -11.73
CA GLY A 27 14.99 -12.79 -11.13
C GLY A 27 15.26 -11.31 -11.37
N VAL A 28 15.09 -10.83 -12.61
CA VAL A 28 15.24 -9.40 -12.95
C VAL A 28 14.18 -8.56 -12.21
N SER A 29 12.92 -9.01 -12.19
CA SER A 29 11.85 -8.31 -11.48
C SER A 29 12.16 -8.18 -9.98
N LEU A 30 12.65 -9.25 -9.35
CA LEU A 30 13.09 -9.25 -7.96
C LEU A 30 14.24 -8.26 -7.73
N MET A 31 15.24 -8.21 -8.61
CA MET A 31 16.35 -7.25 -8.49
C MET A 31 15.90 -5.79 -8.62
N LEU A 32 14.95 -5.50 -9.51
CA LEU A 32 14.52 -4.13 -9.79
C LEU A 32 13.44 -3.61 -8.83
N THR A 33 12.51 -4.48 -8.43
CA THR A 33 11.30 -4.08 -7.67
C THR A 33 11.22 -4.72 -6.29
N GLY A 34 12.09 -5.69 -5.99
CA GLY A 34 11.96 -6.54 -4.80
C GLY A 34 10.82 -7.55 -4.88
N ARG A 35 10.17 -7.73 -6.04
CA ARG A 35 9.00 -8.61 -6.22
C ARG A 35 9.10 -9.46 -7.47
N ALA A 36 8.60 -10.69 -7.41
CA ALA A 36 8.42 -11.51 -8.59
C ALA A 36 7.26 -10.97 -9.46
N VAL A 37 7.26 -11.25 -10.75
CA VAL A 37 6.16 -10.82 -11.65
C VAL A 37 4.77 -11.33 -11.20
N PRO A 38 4.59 -12.62 -10.80
CA PRO A 38 3.29 -13.07 -10.30
C PRO A 38 2.86 -12.34 -9.02
N ASP A 39 3.80 -11.93 -8.16
CA ASP A 39 3.51 -11.17 -6.94
C ASP A 39 2.90 -9.80 -7.28
N ILE A 40 3.45 -9.12 -8.30
CA ILE A 40 2.96 -7.82 -8.78
C ILE A 40 1.53 -7.96 -9.30
N VAL A 41 1.28 -8.98 -10.14
CA VAL A 41 -0.05 -9.24 -10.71
C VAL A 41 -1.05 -9.57 -9.60
N TYR A 42 -0.69 -10.47 -8.69
CA TYR A 42 -1.58 -10.91 -7.62
C TYR A 42 -1.89 -9.77 -6.63
N SER A 43 -0.88 -8.97 -6.28
CA SER A 43 -1.06 -7.78 -5.45
C SER A 43 -1.97 -6.76 -6.13
N GLY A 44 -1.79 -6.52 -7.43
CA GLY A 44 -2.62 -5.62 -8.21
C GLY A 44 -4.08 -6.06 -8.30
N VAL A 45 -4.33 -7.37 -8.46
CA VAL A 45 -5.69 -7.92 -8.54
C VAL A 45 -6.38 -7.94 -7.17
N THR A 46 -5.66 -8.27 -6.10
CA THR A 46 -6.26 -8.42 -4.78
C THR A 46 -6.26 -7.14 -3.94
N GLY A 47 -5.48 -6.13 -4.33
CA GLY A 47 -5.23 -4.95 -3.52
C GLY A 47 -4.46 -5.23 -2.22
N ARG A 48 -3.92 -6.44 -2.06
CA ARG A 48 -3.16 -6.86 -0.88
C ARG A 48 -1.68 -6.85 -1.19
N ASP A 49 -0.87 -6.57 -0.19
CA ASP A 49 0.58 -6.66 -0.33
C ASP A 49 1.04 -8.12 -0.24
N CYS A 50 1.23 -8.76 -1.39
CA CYS A 50 1.63 -10.16 -1.47
C CYS A 50 2.99 -10.32 -2.16
N SER A 51 3.87 -11.14 -1.59
CA SER A 51 5.15 -11.49 -2.21
C SER A 51 5.71 -12.82 -1.73
N ILE A 52 6.38 -13.54 -2.63
CA ILE A 52 7.09 -14.77 -2.28
C ILE A 52 8.27 -14.52 -1.34
N ALA A 53 8.88 -13.33 -1.38
CA ALA A 53 10.00 -12.95 -0.50
C ALA A 53 9.61 -12.96 0.99
N TYR A 54 8.32 -12.79 1.31
CA TYR A 54 7.82 -12.86 2.68
C TYR A 54 7.90 -14.28 3.25
N LEU A 55 7.80 -15.29 2.38
CA LEU A 55 7.92 -16.69 2.79
C LEU A 55 9.34 -17.04 3.24
N ASP A 56 10.36 -16.40 2.66
CA ASP A 56 11.76 -16.56 3.08
C ASP A 56 11.99 -16.06 4.52
N GLY A 57 11.20 -15.05 4.95
CA GLY A 57 11.18 -14.53 6.31
C GLY A 57 10.26 -15.28 7.28
N GLY A 58 9.61 -16.37 6.85
CA GLY A 58 8.61 -17.09 7.65
C GLY A 58 7.30 -16.34 7.85
N GLU A 59 7.06 -15.27 7.08
CA GLU A 59 5.79 -14.54 7.08
C GLU A 59 4.77 -15.26 6.17
N ARG A 60 3.54 -14.74 6.13
CA ARG A 60 2.53 -15.21 5.18
C ARG A 60 2.75 -14.56 3.81
N TYR A 61 2.33 -15.27 2.76
CA TYR A 61 2.45 -14.77 1.37
C TYR A 61 1.85 -13.38 1.17
N CYS A 62 0.69 -13.11 1.77
CA CYS A 62 0.11 -11.76 1.82
C CYS A 62 0.22 -11.22 3.23
N ARG A 63 0.76 -10.01 3.35
CA ARG A 63 0.81 -9.30 4.64
C ARG A 63 -0.59 -8.94 5.11
N VAL A 64 -0.71 -8.86 6.43
CA VAL A 64 -1.90 -8.29 7.07
C VAL A 64 -1.72 -6.78 7.07
N GLU A 65 -2.69 -6.07 6.52
CA GLU A 65 -2.71 -4.63 6.61
C GLU A 65 -2.77 -4.22 8.08
N PRO A 66 -1.81 -3.43 8.59
CA PRO A 66 -1.86 -2.98 9.97
C PRO A 66 -3.10 -2.10 10.13
N VAL A 67 -3.96 -2.45 11.08
CA VAL A 67 -5.05 -1.57 11.48
C VAL A 67 -4.39 -0.32 12.07
N ALA A 68 -4.60 0.83 11.45
CA ALA A 68 -4.15 2.10 11.99
C ALA A 68 -4.87 2.34 13.31
N VAL A 69 -4.16 2.08 14.42
CA VAL A 69 -4.66 2.42 15.74
C VAL A 69 -4.46 3.92 15.91
N GLU A 70 -5.55 4.66 16.02
CA GLU A 70 -5.50 6.09 16.29
C GLU A 70 -4.87 6.30 17.68
N GLN A 71 -3.65 6.85 17.70
CA GLN A 71 -2.98 7.12 18.96
C GLN A 71 -3.59 8.36 19.61
N PRO A 72 -3.90 8.33 20.92
CA PRO A 72 -4.45 9.49 21.60
C PRO A 72 -3.41 10.62 21.59
N HIS A 73 -3.83 11.81 21.17
CA HIS A 73 -3.00 13.01 21.24
C HIS A 73 -3.43 13.85 22.43
N CYS A 74 -2.47 14.31 23.22
CA CYS A 74 -2.76 15.07 24.42
C CYS A 74 -2.45 16.56 24.19
N THR A 75 -3.44 17.39 24.49
CA THR A 75 -3.28 18.85 24.53
C THR A 75 -3.10 19.31 25.97
N ARG A 76 -2.34 20.38 26.16
CA ARG A 76 -2.20 21.01 27.48
C ARG A 76 -3.21 22.14 27.63
N SER A 77 -4.08 22.05 28.62
CA SER A 77 -4.95 23.15 29.04
C SER A 77 -4.28 23.96 30.15
N LEU A 78 -4.95 25.02 30.64
CA LEU A 78 -4.40 25.90 31.69
C LEU A 78 -4.21 25.19 33.05
N GLY A 79 -4.76 24.00 33.26
CA GLY A 79 -4.68 23.27 34.52
C GLY A 79 -4.66 21.74 34.43
N SER A 80 -4.90 21.15 33.25
CA SER A 80 -4.91 19.71 33.03
C SER A 80 -4.24 19.33 31.70
N VAL A 81 -3.98 18.04 31.54
CA VAL A 81 -3.65 17.44 30.25
C VAL A 81 -4.89 16.68 29.80
N ASP A 82 -5.43 17.05 28.65
CA ASP A 82 -6.62 16.44 28.07
C ASP A 82 -6.19 15.64 26.84
N CYS A 83 -6.53 14.34 26.80
CA CYS A 83 -6.14 13.44 25.71
C CYS A 83 -7.35 13.07 24.86
N TRP A 84 -7.16 13.07 23.53
CA TRP A 84 -8.23 12.94 22.55
C TRP A 84 -7.91 11.82 21.55
N THR A 85 -8.93 11.02 21.20
CA THR A 85 -8.89 10.00 20.14
C THR A 85 -9.65 10.47 18.89
N GLY A 86 -9.68 11.78 18.65
CA GLY A 86 -10.46 12.43 17.61
C GLY A 86 -10.25 13.95 17.66
N PRO A 87 -10.94 14.75 16.82
CA PRO A 87 -10.70 16.18 16.72
C PRO A 87 -10.93 16.90 18.06
N VAL A 88 -9.97 17.75 18.45
CA VAL A 88 -10.07 18.58 19.65
C VAL A 88 -11.12 19.68 19.43
N PRO A 89 -12.13 19.83 20.31
CA PRO A 89 -13.12 20.90 20.20
C PRO A 89 -12.46 22.28 20.09
N GLY A 90 -12.82 23.05 19.05
CA GLY A 90 -12.30 24.39 18.83
C GLY A 90 -10.93 24.47 18.15
N ASN A 91 -10.26 23.34 17.89
CA ASN A 91 -9.04 23.30 17.09
C ASN A 91 -9.28 22.54 15.78
N PRO A 92 -8.68 22.99 14.66
CA PRO A 92 -8.70 22.22 13.43
C PRO A 92 -7.95 20.89 13.64
N PRO A 93 -8.39 19.81 12.97
CA PRO A 93 -7.71 18.52 13.06
C PRO A 93 -6.24 18.66 12.63
N PRO A 94 -5.32 17.94 13.30
CA PRO A 94 -3.93 17.91 12.88
C PRO A 94 -3.82 17.47 11.42
N GLN A 95 -2.98 18.16 10.65
CA GLN A 95 -2.79 17.86 9.23
C GLN A 95 -2.01 16.56 9.08
N GLY A 96 -2.47 15.69 8.19
CA GLY A 96 -1.74 14.47 7.86
C GLY A 96 -0.37 14.78 7.25
N VAL A 97 0.62 13.95 7.56
CA VAL A 97 1.95 14.02 6.93
C VAL A 97 1.78 13.86 5.42
N GLY A 98 2.26 14.83 4.63
CA GLY A 98 2.13 14.84 3.17
C GLY A 98 0.95 15.65 2.62
N GLN A 99 0.08 16.20 3.46
CA GLN A 99 -0.94 17.15 3.00
C GLN A 99 -0.31 18.52 2.76
N ALA A 100 -0.48 19.08 1.56
CA ALA A 100 -0.07 20.44 1.28
C ALA A 100 -0.86 21.41 2.17
N ARG A 101 -0.17 22.31 2.88
CA ARG A 101 -0.82 23.34 3.68
C ARG A 101 -1.73 24.15 2.76
N PRO A 102 -3.05 24.24 3.02
CA PRO A 102 -3.88 25.19 2.30
C PRO A 102 -3.26 26.57 2.45
N GLY A 103 -2.97 27.25 1.33
CA GLY A 103 -2.48 28.62 1.37
C GLY A 103 -3.45 29.45 2.20
N ALA A 104 -2.93 30.18 3.19
CA ALA A 104 -3.78 31.07 3.97
C ALA A 104 -4.45 32.05 2.99
N PRO A 105 -5.79 32.23 3.03
CA PRO A 105 -6.41 33.30 2.26
C PRO A 105 -5.81 34.62 2.73
N VAL A 106 -5.29 35.42 1.79
CA VAL A 106 -4.90 36.80 2.04
C VAL A 106 -6.19 37.60 2.23
N GLN A 107 -6.74 37.57 3.44
CA GLN A 107 -7.73 38.55 3.85
C GLN A 107 -6.95 39.76 4.37
N PRO A 108 -7.06 40.94 3.75
CA PRO A 108 -6.61 42.16 4.41
C PRO A 108 -7.45 42.33 5.68
N TRP A 109 -6.79 42.54 6.81
CA TRP A 109 -7.47 42.85 8.07
C TRP A 109 -8.44 44.00 7.85
N PRO A 110 -9.70 43.95 8.32
CA PRO A 110 -10.54 45.13 8.31
C PRO A 110 -9.86 46.14 9.23
N GLU A 111 -9.36 47.23 8.64
CA GLU A 111 -8.90 48.38 9.38
C GLU A 111 -10.02 48.78 10.33
N ARG A 112 -9.64 48.89 11.59
CA ARG A 112 -10.49 49.22 12.73
C ARG A 112 -11.32 50.47 12.36
N LEU A 113 -12.61 50.33 12.11
CA LEU A 113 -13.55 51.45 12.07
C LEU A 113 -13.70 51.94 13.52
N LEU A 114 -12.89 52.94 13.87
CA LEU A 114 -13.12 53.83 15.01
C LEU A 114 -14.27 54.80 14.68
#